data_AF-A0A534RLY2-F1
#
_entry.id   AF-A0A534RLY2-F1
#
_cell.length_a   1.000
_cell.length_b   1.000
_cell.length_c   1.000
_cell.angle_alpha   90.00
_cell.angle_beta   90.00
_cell.angle_gamma   90.00
#
_symmetry.space_group_name_H-M   'P 1'
#
loop_
_entity.id
_entity.type
_entity.pdbx_description
1 polymer ?
#
loop_
_entity_poly.entity_id
_entity_poly.type
_entity_poly.pdbx_seq_one_letter_code
_entity_poly.pdbx_strand_id
1 'polypeptide(L)'
;MGYLDYVKHGRKLFVKRGQLPVYLVYFITDACNAKCKHCLLADGAHPGWEEPSMTYRKQELSLEEIDKVSASMGKGSLMFLLPTGGEPFLRKDIGEIIKI
;
A
#
# COMPACT_ATOMS: atom_id res chain seq x y z
N MET A 1 -11.27 13.86 12.42
CA MET A 1 -10.26 14.62 11.67
C MET A 1 -10.81 16.00 11.40
N GLY A 2 -10.11 17.04 11.84
CA GLY A 2 -10.46 18.42 11.54
C GLY A 2 -9.60 18.97 10.40
N TYR A 3 -10.06 20.01 9.70
CA TYR A 3 -9.27 20.65 8.64
C TYR A 3 -7.89 21.16 9.12
N LEU A 4 -7.78 21.49 10.41
CA LEU A 4 -6.52 21.91 11.04
C LEU A 4 -5.45 20.80 11.05
N ASP A 5 -5.84 19.52 11.05
CA ASP A 5 -4.90 18.40 11.00
C ASP A 5 -4.08 18.41 9.71
N TYR A 6 -4.61 19.02 8.63
CA TYR A 6 -3.93 19.08 7.34
C TYR A 6 -2.92 20.22 7.24
N VAL A 7 -3.01 21.25 8.11
CA VAL A 7 -2.12 22.43 8.09
C VAL A 7 -0.66 22.03 8.29
N LYS A 8 -0.39 20.97 9.08
CA LYS A 8 0.95 20.43 9.28
C LYS A 8 1.64 19.99 7.99
N HIS A 9 0.87 19.63 6.95
CA HIS A 9 1.41 19.25 5.65
C HIS A 9 1.77 20.48 4.79
N GLY A 10 1.27 21.68 5.12
CA GLY A 10 1.58 22.92 4.40
C GLY A 10 3.08 23.25 4.37
N ARG A 11 3.82 22.93 5.44
CA ARG A 11 5.29 23.08 5.48
C ARG A 11 5.99 22.30 4.37
N LYS A 12 5.44 21.15 3.96
CA LYS A 12 5.98 20.29 2.89
C LYS A 12 5.86 20.92 1.50
N LEU A 13 5.07 21.99 1.33
CA LEU A 13 4.99 22.73 0.07
C LEU A 13 6.27 23.53 -0.16
N PHE A 14 6.82 24.14 0.90
CA PHE A 14 7.95 25.07 0.82
C PHE A 14 9.30 24.44 1.19
N VAL A 15 9.32 23.47 2.11
CA VAL A 15 10.55 22.77 2.52
C VAL A 15 10.46 21.32 2.06
N LYS A 16 11.32 20.91 1.13
CA LYS A 16 11.34 19.53 0.59
C LYS A 16 12.34 18.61 1.28
N ARG A 17 13.46 19.16 1.75
CA ARG A 17 14.56 18.38 2.33
C ARG A 17 14.12 17.73 3.65
N GLY A 18 14.39 16.43 3.78
CA GLY A 18 14.10 15.65 4.99
C GLY A 18 12.61 15.48 5.31
N GLN A 19 11.70 15.76 4.36
CA GLN A 19 10.27 15.55 4.58
C GLN A 19 9.87 14.11 4.28
N LEU A 20 9.02 13.56 5.15
CA LEU A 20 8.34 12.29 4.92
C LEU A 20 7.24 12.44 3.85
N PRO A 21 6.92 11.38 3.09
CA PRO A 21 5.85 11.40 2.09
C PRO A 21 4.50 11.77 2.72
N VAL A 22 3.60 12.34 1.91
CA VAL A 22 2.20 12.61 2.29
C VAL A 22 1.24 11.55 1.80
N TYR A 23 1.69 10.67 0.93
CA TYR A 23 0.86 9.73 0.17
C TYR A 23 1.62 8.42 0.07
N LEU A 24 0.97 7.32 0.46
CA LEU A 24 1.51 5.98 0.33
C LEU A 24 0.53 5.11 -0.47
N VAL A 25 1.03 4.52 -1.56
CA VAL A 25 0.36 3.42 -2.26
C VAL A 25 0.98 2.13 -1.74
N TYR A 26 0.19 1.31 -1.09
CA TYR A 26 0.67 0.08 -0.48
C TYR A 26 0.02 -1.13 -1.14
N PHE A 27 0.82 -1.91 -1.89
CA PHE A 27 0.39 -3.16 -2.50
C PHE A 27 0.34 -4.25 -1.41
N ILE A 28 -0.85 -4.50 -0.86
CA ILE A 28 -1.07 -5.45 0.24
C ILE A 28 -1.23 -6.88 -0.23
N THR A 29 -1.56 -7.07 -1.50
CA THR A 29 -1.69 -8.38 -2.12
C THR A 29 -1.41 -8.34 -3.61
N ASP A 30 -0.82 -9.39 -4.16
CA ASP A 30 -0.68 -9.56 -5.62
C ASP A 30 -1.86 -10.36 -6.22
N ALA A 31 -2.72 -10.95 -5.37
CA ALA A 31 -3.85 -11.76 -5.78
C ALA A 31 -4.99 -10.88 -6.32
N CYS A 32 -5.56 -11.25 -7.47
CA CYS A 32 -6.66 -10.55 -8.12
C CYS A 32 -7.64 -11.53 -8.74
N ASN A 33 -8.94 -11.25 -8.57
CA ASN A 33 -10.04 -12.00 -9.19
C ASN A 33 -10.34 -11.58 -10.63
N ALA A 34 -9.66 -10.56 -11.14
CA ALA A 34 -9.80 -10.06 -12.51
C ALA A 34 -8.51 -10.31 -13.33
N LYS A 35 -8.66 -10.54 -14.63
CA LYS A 35 -7.57 -10.80 -15.58
C LYS A 35 -7.46 -9.71 -16.64
N CYS A 36 -7.38 -8.47 -16.18
CA CYS A 36 -7.39 -7.30 -17.05
C CYS A 36 -6.10 -7.23 -17.87
N LYS A 37 -6.19 -7.26 -19.21
CA LYS A 37 -5.02 -7.27 -20.13
C LYS A 37 -4.12 -6.04 -20.02
N HIS A 38 -4.65 -4.92 -19.51
CA HIS A 38 -3.94 -3.66 -19.33
C HIS A 38 -3.41 -3.47 -17.89
N CYS A 39 -3.59 -4.47 -17.01
CA CYS A 39 -3.19 -4.36 -15.61
C CYS A 39 -1.70 -4.68 -15.44
N LEU A 40 -1.03 -3.92 -14.58
CA LEU A 40 0.35 -4.16 -14.23
C LEU A 40 0.57 -5.52 -13.52
N LEU A 41 -0.47 -6.10 -12.91
CA LEU A 41 -0.43 -7.41 -12.25
C LEU A 41 -1.03 -8.56 -13.08
N ALA A 42 -1.30 -8.32 -14.37
CA ALA A 42 -1.90 -9.30 -15.26
C ALA A 42 -1.01 -10.56 -15.42
N ASP A 43 -1.62 -11.68 -15.81
CA ASP A 43 -0.90 -12.90 -16.14
C ASP A 43 0.09 -12.62 -17.28
N GLY A 44 1.37 -12.95 -17.08
CA GLY A 44 2.44 -12.65 -18.05
C GLY A 44 2.89 -11.20 -18.13
N ALA A 45 2.43 -10.29 -17.24
CA ALA A 45 2.86 -8.89 -17.22
C ALA A 45 4.34 -8.70 -16.84
N HIS A 46 4.92 -9.66 -16.11
CA HIS A 46 6.31 -9.63 -15.69
C HIS A 46 7.03 -10.93 -16.06
N PRO A 47 8.30 -10.87 -16.55
CA PRO A 47 9.10 -12.06 -16.77
C PRO A 47 9.22 -12.90 -15.49
N GLY A 48 8.91 -14.19 -15.58
CA GLY A 48 8.92 -15.11 -14.44
C GLY A 48 7.62 -15.17 -13.62
N TRP A 49 6.53 -14.51 -14.06
CA TRP A 49 5.19 -14.68 -13.45
C TRP A 49 4.43 -15.81 -14.14
N GLU A 50 4.90 -17.05 -13.91
CA GLU A 50 4.29 -18.27 -14.44
C GLU A 50 2.98 -18.63 -13.71
N GLU A 51 2.86 -18.23 -12.44
CA GLU A 51 1.68 -18.45 -11.61
C GLU A 51 0.53 -17.47 -11.93
N PRO A 52 -0.73 -17.94 -12.04
CA PRO A 52 -1.89 -17.10 -12.31
C PRO A 52 -2.12 -16.00 -11.28
N SER A 53 -2.83 -14.94 -11.68
CA SER A 53 -3.24 -13.79 -10.84
C SER A 53 -4.07 -14.14 -9.61
N MET A 54 -4.63 -15.35 -9.57
CA MET A 54 -5.39 -15.85 -8.43
C MET A 54 -4.53 -16.51 -7.35
N THR A 55 -3.23 -16.69 -7.60
CA THR A 55 -2.32 -17.31 -6.63
C THR A 55 -1.52 -16.22 -5.92
N TYR A 56 -1.26 -16.40 -4.62
CA TYR A 56 -0.32 -15.56 -3.87
C TYR A 56 1.08 -15.72 -4.48
N ARG A 57 1.53 -14.74 -5.26
CA ARG A 57 2.78 -14.84 -6.04
C ARG A 57 4.02 -14.51 -5.23
N LYS A 58 3.91 -13.61 -4.26
CA LYS A 58 5.00 -13.18 -3.38
C LYS A 58 4.66 -13.47 -1.93
N GLN A 59 5.69 -13.57 -1.11
CA GLN A 59 5.56 -13.44 0.33
C GLN A 59 5.09 -12.01 0.64
N GLU A 60 3.78 -11.85 0.75
CA GLU A 60 3.13 -10.66 1.29
C GLU A 60 3.58 -10.49 2.75
N LEU A 61 3.78 -9.25 3.18
CA LEU A 61 4.22 -8.97 4.54
C LEU A 61 3.22 -9.53 5.57
N SER A 62 3.74 -10.08 6.66
CA SER A 62 2.92 -10.44 7.81
C SER A 62 2.45 -9.19 8.57
N LEU A 63 1.43 -9.32 9.43
CA LEU A 63 0.97 -8.20 10.26
C LEU A 63 2.10 -7.64 11.14
N GLU A 64 2.97 -8.51 11.67
CA GLU A 64 4.12 -8.11 12.47
C GLU A 64 5.16 -7.32 11.66
N GLU A 65 5.38 -7.71 10.40
CA GLU A 65 6.28 -6.99 9.49
C GLU A 65 5.69 -5.63 9.10
N ILE A 66 4.39 -5.57 8.84
CA ILE A 66 3.68 -4.33 8.55
C ILE A 66 3.75 -3.38 9.75
N ASP A 67 3.49 -3.86 10.96
CA ASP A 67 3.62 -3.09 12.20
C ASP A 67 5.03 -2.53 12.36
N LYS A 68 6.05 -3.38 12.20
CA LYS A 68 7.46 -2.97 12.29
C LYS A 68 7.84 -1.91 11.25
N VAL A 69 7.38 -2.03 10.01
CA VAL A 69 7.65 -1.05 8.96
C VAL A 69 6.91 0.25 9.23
N SER A 70 5.62 0.17 9.56
CA SER A 70 4.76 1.34 9.83
C SER A 70 5.27 2.17 11.01
N ALA A 71 5.86 1.55 12.04
CA ALA A 71 6.44 2.24 13.18
C ALA A 71 7.58 3.21 12.80
N SER A 72 8.26 2.95 11.67
CA SER A 72 9.28 3.87 11.12
C SER A 72 8.68 5.03 10.31
N MET A 73 7.41 4.93 9.92
CA MET A 73 6.69 5.92 9.13
C MET A 73 6.13 6.99 10.08
N GLY A 74 6.91 8.06 10.31
CA GLY A 74 6.61 9.09 11.32
C GLY A 74 5.13 9.45 11.46
N LYS A 75 4.64 9.42 12.70
CA LYS A 75 3.21 9.53 13.05
C LYS A 75 2.54 10.75 12.41
N GLY A 76 1.44 10.50 11.70
CA GLY A 76 0.66 11.56 11.03
C GLY A 76 1.37 12.25 9.87
N SER A 77 2.43 11.65 9.31
CA SER A 77 3.11 12.15 8.11
C SER A 77 2.30 11.92 6.83
N LEU A 78 1.53 10.82 6.79
CA LEU A 78 0.65 10.45 5.69
C LEU A 78 -0.68 11.20 5.80
N MET A 79 -1.08 11.79 4.68
CA MET A 79 -2.40 12.37 4.43
C MET A 79 -3.31 11.32 3.76
N PHE A 80 -2.72 10.46 2.94
CA PHE A 80 -3.40 9.42 2.20
C PHE A 80 -2.65 8.10 2.32
N LEU A 81 -3.40 7.04 2.61
CA LEU A 81 -2.97 5.66 2.51
C LEU A 81 -3.91 4.97 1.52
N LEU A 82 -3.35 4.34 0.50
CA LEU A 82 -4.10 3.57 -0.49
C LEU A 82 -3.62 2.12 -0.45
N PRO A 83 -4.27 1.27 0.37
CA PRO A 83 -4.15 -0.17 0.26
C PRO A 83 -4.67 -0.58 -1.12
N THR A 84 -3.80 -1.19 -1.91
CA THR A 84 -4.05 -1.62 -3.28
C THR A 84 -3.29 -2.93 -3.51
N GLY A 85 -3.07 -3.29 -4.77
CA GLY A 85 -2.44 -4.55 -5.12
C GLY A 85 -3.10 -5.10 -6.36
N GLY A 86 -3.43 -6.38 -6.30
CA GLY A 86 -4.51 -6.98 -7.06
C GLY A 86 -5.84 -6.47 -6.53
N GLU A 87 -6.66 -7.36 -5.98
CA GLU A 87 -7.92 -7.02 -5.34
C GLU A 87 -7.76 -7.04 -3.81
N PRO A 88 -7.68 -5.86 -3.13
CA PRO A 88 -7.42 -5.77 -1.70
C PRO A 88 -8.38 -6.61 -0.85
N PHE A 89 -9.64 -6.73 -1.25
CA PHE A 89 -10.64 -7.49 -0.49
C PHE A 89 -10.41 -9.01 -0.50
N LEU A 90 -9.47 -9.53 -1.30
CA LEU A 90 -9.04 -10.94 -1.23
C LEU A 90 -8.10 -11.21 -0.04
N ARG A 91 -7.45 -10.17 0.49
CA ARG A 91 -6.56 -10.27 1.65
C ARG A 91 -7.40 -10.33 2.93
N LYS A 92 -7.50 -11.53 3.52
CA LYS A 92 -8.46 -11.85 4.60
C LYS A 92 -8.33 -11.00 5.86
N ASP A 93 -7.12 -10.54 6.15
CA ASP A 93 -6.73 -9.72 7.30
C ASP A 93 -6.58 -8.23 6.93
N ILE A 94 -7.20 -7.77 5.82
CA ILE A 94 -7.17 -6.34 5.44
C ILE A 94 -7.66 -5.44 6.58
N GLY A 95 -8.67 -5.86 7.35
CA GLY A 95 -9.18 -5.07 8.47
C GLY A 95 -8.14 -4.85 9.56
N GLU A 96 -7.27 -5.83 9.79
CA GLU A 96 -6.16 -5.79 10.73
C GLU A 96 -5.02 -4.92 10.18
N ILE A 97 -4.71 -5.03 8.88
CA ILE A 97 -3.73 -4.17 8.21
C ILE A 97 -4.07 -2.68 8.35
N ILE A 98 -5.34 -2.30 8.22
CA ILE A 98 -5.77 -0.89 8.33
C ILE A 98 -5.75 -0.34 9.76
N LYS A 99 -5.77 -1.22 10.78
CA LYS A 99 -5.69 -0.79 12.18
C LYS A 99 -4.27 -0.45 12.62
N ILE A 100 -3.27 -0.97 11.90
CA ILE A 100 -1.85 -0.65 12.08
C ILE A 100 -1.58 0.76 11.56
#